data_AF-A0A7V5E2S8-F1
#
_entry.id   AF-A0A7V5E2S8-F1
#
_cell.length_a   1.000
_cell.length_b   1.000
_cell.length_c   1.000
_cell.angle_alpha   90.00
_cell.angle_beta   90.00
_cell.angle_gamma   90.00
#
_symmetry.space_group_name_H-M   'P 1'
#
loop_
_entity.id
_entity.type
_entity.pdbx_description
1 polymer ?
#
loop_
_entity_poly.entity_id
_entity_poly.type
_entity_poly.pdbx_seq_one_letter_code
_entity_poly.pdbx_strand_id
1 'polypeptide(L)'
;MRRLVLLPFFSVAVLAAGITLECSNLIPDPETTVILWVRGAPLGASFRWDLDGDGVFESTTLEPQINFVAKRGSQTVTVEVVSGSQTLARASLAIVADPRFGAIRTITKEDASFLVTILVQAKLPLIAPGIAEEIPAGAVVEVVAEGGAFWRKAEKLEAVWPLILDPGSVLAFSYRIYSTGETLRFSGVVSGYVGGQRAEIPIAGQLQP
;
A
#
# COMPACT_ATOMS: atom_id res chain seq x y z
N MET A 1 31.86 -1.32 -10.31
CA MET A 1 30.81 -0.50 -9.66
C MET A 1 29.67 -0.28 -10.65
N ARG A 2 28.66 -1.16 -10.65
CA ARG A 2 27.45 -0.92 -11.45
C ARG A 2 26.54 -0.01 -10.63
N ARG A 3 26.30 1.21 -11.13
CA ARG A 3 25.23 2.08 -10.63
C ARG A 3 23.94 1.27 -10.68
N LEU A 4 23.40 0.94 -9.50
CA LEU A 4 22.07 0.34 -9.42
C LEU A 4 21.09 1.42 -9.86
N VAL A 5 20.41 1.15 -10.97
CA VAL A 5 19.38 2.00 -11.52
C VAL A 5 18.20 1.94 -10.55
N LEU A 6 17.94 3.06 -9.85
CA LEU A 6 16.72 3.27 -9.09
C LEU A 6 15.59 3.45 -10.10
N LEU A 7 14.80 2.41 -10.38
CA LEU A 7 13.60 2.48 -11.23
C LEU A 7 12.53 1.50 -10.71
N PRO A 8 11.24 1.88 -10.64
CA PRO A 8 10.67 3.22 -10.50
C PRO A 8 9.88 3.38 -9.20
N PHE A 9 9.49 4.63 -8.94
CA PHE A 9 8.45 5.03 -8.00
C PHE A 9 7.22 4.16 -8.22
N PHE A 10 6.86 3.29 -7.26
CA PHE A 10 5.55 2.64 -7.30
C PHE A 10 4.52 3.69 -6.88
N SER A 11 4.09 4.51 -7.83
CA SER A 11 2.80 5.18 -7.74
C SER A 11 1.73 4.10 -7.75
N VAL A 12 1.21 3.78 -6.57
CA VAL A 12 -0.02 2.99 -6.48
C VAL A 12 -1.18 3.97 -6.53
N ALA A 13 -2.09 3.64 -7.42
CA ALA A 13 -3.30 4.37 -7.74
C ALA A 13 -4.45 3.76 -6.94
N VAL A 14 -5.18 4.57 -6.16
CA VAL A 14 -6.51 4.20 -5.67
C VAL A 14 -7.53 4.88 -6.57
N LEU A 15 -8.43 4.11 -7.22
CA LEU A 15 -9.46 4.65 -8.09
C LEU A 15 -10.78 4.82 -7.33
N ALA A 16 -11.35 6.02 -7.34
CA ALA A 16 -12.69 6.29 -6.85
C ALA A 16 -13.42 7.20 -7.84
N ALA A 17 -14.53 6.74 -8.43
CA ALA A 17 -15.34 7.52 -9.38
C ALA A 17 -14.54 8.15 -10.55
N GLY A 18 -13.54 7.43 -11.10
CA GLY A 18 -12.70 7.93 -12.19
C GLY A 18 -11.54 8.83 -11.75
N ILE A 19 -11.39 9.07 -10.45
CA ILE A 19 -10.32 9.85 -9.85
C ILE A 19 -9.29 8.90 -9.22
N THR A 20 -8.01 9.21 -9.43
CA THR A 20 -6.90 8.41 -8.89
C THR A 20 -6.12 9.19 -7.84
N LEU A 21 -5.87 8.59 -6.67
CA LEU A 21 -4.86 9.07 -5.71
C LEU A 21 -3.54 8.31 -5.92
N GLU A 22 -2.46 9.03 -6.18
CA GLU A 22 -1.10 8.52 -6.39
C GLU A 22 -0.14 9.03 -5.30
N CYS A 23 0.85 8.22 -4.93
CA CYS A 23 1.92 8.60 -4.01
C CYS A 23 3.28 8.38 -4.64
N SER A 24 4.25 9.28 -4.42
CA SER A 24 5.61 9.11 -4.95
C SER A 24 6.32 7.92 -4.33
N ASN A 25 6.11 7.65 -3.05
CA ASN A 25 6.73 6.51 -2.37
C ASN A 25 5.87 6.08 -1.18
N LEU A 26 5.38 4.85 -1.20
CA LEU A 26 4.54 4.29 -0.14
C LEU A 26 5.33 3.72 1.03
N ILE A 27 6.61 3.44 0.83
CA ILE A 27 7.51 2.91 1.85
C ILE A 27 8.72 3.83 2.06
N PRO A 28 8.52 5.13 2.31
CA PRO A 28 9.61 6.09 2.47
C PRO A 28 10.46 5.76 3.71
N ASP A 29 11.61 6.41 3.83
CA ASP A 29 12.28 6.47 5.13
C ASP A 29 11.55 7.48 6.02
N PRO A 30 11.55 7.29 7.34
CA PRO A 30 10.95 8.26 8.25
C PRO A 30 11.51 9.67 8.06
N GLU A 31 10.66 10.66 8.27
CA GLU A 31 10.93 12.09 8.15
C GLU A 31 11.33 12.55 6.75
N THR A 32 11.02 11.75 5.71
CA THR A 32 11.21 12.15 4.31
C THR A 32 9.92 12.67 3.69
N THR A 33 10.06 13.64 2.80
CA THR A 33 8.94 14.17 2.03
C THR A 33 8.59 13.24 0.88
N VAL A 34 7.31 12.91 0.78
CA VAL A 34 6.69 12.30 -0.39
C VAL A 34 5.65 13.25 -0.97
N ILE A 35 5.30 13.04 -2.23
CA ILE A 35 4.30 13.85 -2.92
C ILE A 35 3.09 12.98 -3.21
N LEU A 36 1.92 13.53 -2.95
CA LEU A 36 0.64 12.94 -3.30
C LEU A 36 0.05 13.69 -4.48
N TRP A 37 -0.53 12.97 -5.44
CA TRP A 37 -1.22 13.55 -6.59
C TRP A 37 -2.63 12.99 -6.72
N VAL A 38 -3.53 13.83 -7.20
CA VAL A 38 -4.85 13.42 -7.65
C VAL A 38 -4.91 13.54 -9.17
N ARG A 39 -5.38 12.49 -9.85
CA ARG A 39 -5.60 12.47 -11.31
C ARG A 39 -7.09 12.33 -11.61
N GLY A 40 -7.52 12.82 -12.77
CA GLY A 40 -8.90 12.66 -13.25
C GLY A 40 -9.93 13.58 -12.59
N ALA A 41 -9.53 14.44 -11.66
CA ALA A 41 -10.44 15.43 -11.07
C ALA A 41 -10.86 16.51 -12.09
N PRO A 42 -12.11 16.98 -12.07
CA PRO A 42 -12.56 18.04 -12.97
C PRO A 42 -11.88 19.38 -12.67
N LEU A 43 -11.83 20.25 -13.67
CA LEU A 43 -11.32 21.61 -13.50
C LEU A 43 -12.11 22.37 -12.44
N GLY A 44 -11.42 23.07 -11.55
CA GLY A 44 -12.04 23.85 -10.47
C GLY A 44 -12.44 23.03 -9.24
N ALA A 45 -12.06 21.76 -9.16
CA ALA A 45 -12.16 20.98 -7.92
C ALA A 45 -11.19 21.49 -6.84
N SER A 46 -11.52 21.23 -5.59
CA SER A 46 -10.62 21.37 -4.43
C SER A 46 -10.42 20.02 -3.75
N PHE A 47 -9.31 19.90 -3.03
CA PHE A 47 -8.86 18.63 -2.45
C PHE A 47 -8.66 18.81 -0.96
N ARG A 48 -9.45 18.11 -0.14
CA ARG A 48 -9.32 18.12 1.32
C ARG A 48 -8.55 16.89 1.75
N TRP A 49 -7.48 17.10 2.51
CA TRP A 49 -6.50 16.08 2.84
C TRP A 49 -6.57 15.78 4.34
N ASP A 50 -6.80 14.52 4.65
CA ASP A 50 -6.66 13.91 5.96
C ASP A 50 -5.36 13.09 5.88
N LEU A 51 -4.31 13.57 6.53
CA LEU A 51 -2.93 13.12 6.35
C LEU A 51 -2.48 12.15 7.44
N ASP A 52 -3.22 12.03 8.55
CA ASP A 52 -2.90 11.11 9.64
C ASP A 52 -3.97 10.03 9.88
N GLY A 53 -5.13 10.16 9.24
CA GLY A 53 -6.20 9.17 9.23
C GLY A 53 -7.14 9.30 10.44
N ASP A 54 -7.15 10.43 11.13
CA ASP A 54 -8.04 10.68 12.27
C ASP A 54 -9.48 11.07 11.85
N GLY A 55 -9.68 11.32 10.55
CA GLY A 55 -10.96 11.70 9.95
C GLY A 55 -11.23 13.20 9.90
N VAL A 56 -10.33 14.03 10.44
CA VAL A 56 -10.28 15.48 10.27
C VAL A 56 -9.42 15.80 9.03
N PHE A 57 -9.68 16.94 8.39
CA PHE A 57 -8.87 17.39 7.27
C PHE A 57 -7.87 18.46 7.74
N GLU A 58 -6.58 18.19 7.61
CA GLU A 58 -5.51 19.12 8.02
C GLU A 58 -5.25 20.19 6.96
N SER A 59 -5.60 19.91 5.70
CA SER A 59 -5.28 20.79 4.59
C SER A 59 -6.32 20.78 3.50
N THR A 60 -6.40 21.88 2.74
CA THR A 60 -7.17 21.99 1.51
C THR A 60 -6.34 22.65 0.43
N THR A 61 -6.22 22.00 -0.73
CA THR A 61 -5.48 22.52 -1.89
C THR A 61 -6.42 22.77 -3.08
N LEU A 62 -6.03 23.71 -3.94
CA LEU A 62 -6.65 23.92 -5.26
C LEU A 62 -5.89 23.20 -6.37
N GLU A 63 -4.59 22.97 -6.18
CA GLU A 63 -3.81 22.08 -7.02
C GLU A 63 -4.07 20.62 -6.62
N PRO A 64 -4.07 19.69 -7.57
CA PRO A 64 -4.32 18.27 -7.32
C PRO A 64 -3.07 17.56 -6.76
N GLN A 65 -2.37 18.20 -5.83
CA GLN A 65 -1.17 17.64 -5.19
C GLN A 65 -0.90 18.27 -3.83
N ILE A 66 -0.18 17.54 -2.98
CA ILE A 66 0.32 18.03 -1.70
C ILE A 66 1.65 17.34 -1.34
N ASN A 67 2.54 18.08 -0.67
CA ASN A 67 3.73 17.51 -0.05
C ASN A 67 3.37 16.98 1.34
N PHE A 68 3.83 15.77 1.66
CA PHE A 68 3.56 15.09 2.92
C PHE A 68 4.88 14.57 3.52
N VAL A 69 5.12 14.87 4.80
CA VAL A 69 6.29 14.34 5.52
C VAL A 69 5.88 13.06 6.22
N ALA A 70 6.46 11.94 5.80
CA ALA A 70 6.12 10.63 6.34
C ALA A 70 6.77 10.43 7.71
N LYS A 71 5.95 10.25 8.74
CA LYS A 71 6.39 9.89 10.10
C LYS A 71 6.66 8.39 10.16
N ARG A 72 7.57 7.98 11.05
CA ARG A 72 7.82 6.55 11.31
C ARG A 72 6.50 5.82 11.63
N GLY A 73 6.31 4.66 11.00
CA GLY A 73 5.13 3.83 11.18
C GLY A 73 4.15 4.00 10.03
N SER A 74 2.88 3.63 10.26
CA SER A 74 1.83 3.69 9.25
C SER A 74 0.98 4.94 9.41
N GLN A 75 0.70 5.61 8.30
CA GLN A 75 -0.24 6.72 8.20
C GLN A 75 -1.23 6.40 7.08
N THR A 76 -2.53 6.50 7.39
CA THR A 76 -3.56 6.41 6.37
C THR A 76 -3.83 7.80 5.87
N VAL A 77 -3.55 8.05 4.59
CA VAL A 77 -3.86 9.33 3.96
C VAL A 77 -5.14 9.19 3.15
N THR A 78 -6.04 10.12 3.36
CA THR A 78 -7.32 10.23 2.64
C THR A 78 -7.42 11.58 1.95
N VAL A 79 -7.92 11.58 0.71
CA VAL A 79 -8.31 12.80 0.00
C VAL A 79 -9.79 12.77 -0.31
N GLU A 80 -10.46 13.89 -0.07
CA GLU A 80 -11.80 14.16 -0.55
C GLU A 80 -11.72 15.19 -1.68
N VAL A 81 -12.23 14.81 -2.86
CA VAL A 81 -12.32 15.71 -4.02
C VAL A 81 -13.68 16.35 -4.05
N VAL A 82 -13.72 17.67 -4.08
CA VAL A 82 -14.94 18.46 -3.92
C VAL A 82 -15.09 19.46 -5.06
N SER A 83 -16.31 19.61 -5.58
CA SER A 83 -16.69 20.69 -6.51
C SER A 83 -17.86 21.47 -5.92
N GLY A 84 -17.64 22.75 -5.62
CA GLY A 84 -18.60 23.55 -4.85
C GLY A 84 -18.87 22.94 -3.48
N SER A 85 -20.13 22.56 -3.22
CA SER A 85 -20.55 21.87 -1.99
C SER A 85 -20.61 20.34 -2.13
N GLN A 86 -20.35 19.78 -3.31
CA GLN A 86 -20.52 18.37 -3.60
C GLN A 86 -19.18 17.61 -3.46
N THR A 87 -19.17 16.56 -2.65
CA THR A 87 -18.11 15.54 -2.67
C THR A 87 -18.26 14.69 -3.94
N LEU A 88 -17.23 14.69 -4.78
CA LEU A 88 -17.17 13.91 -6.01
C LEU A 88 -16.57 12.52 -5.78
N ALA A 89 -15.50 12.45 -5.00
CA ALA A 89 -14.80 11.22 -4.70
C ALA A 89 -14.06 11.29 -3.37
N ARG A 90 -13.81 10.11 -2.79
CA ARG A 90 -12.95 9.93 -1.63
C ARG A 90 -12.03 8.74 -1.89
N ALA A 91 -10.73 8.91 -1.69
CA ALA A 91 -9.72 7.88 -1.90
C ALA A 91 -8.74 7.84 -0.73
N SER A 92 -8.29 6.64 -0.35
CA SER A 92 -7.39 6.43 0.79
C SER A 92 -6.29 5.43 0.46
N LEU A 93 -5.07 5.68 0.96
CA LEU A 93 -3.93 4.75 0.90
C LEU A 93 -3.18 4.73 2.23
N ALA A 94 -2.48 3.64 2.51
CA ALA A 94 -1.53 3.56 3.61
C ALA A 94 -0.12 3.88 3.13
N ILE A 95 0.58 4.77 3.84
CA ILE A 95 2.01 5.01 3.71
C ILE A 95 2.67 4.43 4.95
N VAL A 96 3.75 3.67 4.78
CA VAL A 96 4.46 3.02 5.90
C VAL A 96 5.93 3.37 5.86
N ALA A 97 6.36 4.27 6.74
CA ALA A 97 7.75 4.68 6.81
C ALA A 97 8.55 3.82 7.81
N ASP A 98 9.49 3.03 7.30
CA ASP A 98 10.42 2.26 8.12
C ASP A 98 11.78 2.15 7.40
N PRO A 99 12.91 2.40 8.08
CA PRO A 99 14.22 2.42 7.43
C PRO A 99 14.79 1.01 7.16
N ARG A 100 14.13 -0.06 7.61
CA ARG A 100 14.65 -1.43 7.55
C ARG A 100 14.12 -2.21 6.35
N PHE A 101 12.84 -2.09 6.07
CA PHE A 101 12.13 -2.75 4.97
C PHE A 101 10.74 -2.14 4.80
N GLY A 102 10.02 -2.55 3.77
CA GLY A 102 8.63 -2.18 3.54
C GLY A 102 7.90 -3.23 2.72
N ALA A 103 6.57 -3.15 2.69
CA ALA A 103 5.78 -3.87 1.72
C ALA A 103 4.71 -2.97 1.11
N ILE A 104 4.44 -3.17 -0.17
CA ILE A 104 3.43 -2.43 -0.94
C ILE A 104 2.40 -3.42 -1.44
N ARG A 105 1.12 -3.08 -1.29
CA ARG A 105 -0.02 -3.81 -1.81
C ARG A 105 -0.71 -3.03 -2.91
N THR A 106 -0.90 -3.71 -4.03
CA THR A 106 -1.74 -3.25 -5.15
C THR A 106 -2.94 -4.18 -5.31
N ILE A 107 -4.05 -3.61 -5.74
CA ILE A 107 -5.34 -4.26 -5.95
C ILE A 107 -5.80 -3.86 -7.34
N THR A 108 -5.93 -4.84 -8.23
CA THR A 108 -6.42 -4.64 -9.59
C THR A 108 -7.74 -5.37 -9.77
N LYS A 109 -8.78 -4.63 -10.19
CA LYS A 109 -10.07 -5.23 -10.52
C LYS A 109 -9.90 -6.15 -11.73
N GLU A 110 -10.31 -7.41 -11.56
CA GLU A 110 -10.58 -8.35 -12.64
C GLU A 110 -12.09 -8.63 -12.68
N ASP A 111 -12.59 -9.42 -13.63
CA ASP A 111 -14.02 -9.67 -13.84
C ASP A 111 -14.79 -9.95 -12.53
N ALA A 112 -14.66 -11.16 -12.00
CA ALA A 112 -15.33 -11.61 -10.77
C ALA A 112 -14.45 -11.50 -9.53
N SER A 113 -13.21 -11.02 -9.67
CA SER A 113 -12.19 -11.06 -8.61
C SER A 113 -11.44 -9.73 -8.49
N PHE A 114 -10.51 -9.68 -7.54
CA PHE A 114 -9.44 -8.70 -7.51
C PHE A 114 -8.10 -9.43 -7.43
N LEU A 115 -7.17 -9.08 -8.33
CA LEU A 115 -5.78 -9.50 -8.23
C LEU A 115 -5.07 -8.60 -7.23
N VAL A 116 -4.58 -9.19 -6.16
CA VAL A 116 -3.77 -8.52 -5.14
C VAL A 116 -2.32 -8.94 -5.33
N THR A 117 -1.42 -7.96 -5.35
CA THR A 117 0.03 -8.22 -5.37
C THR A 117 0.69 -7.49 -4.21
N ILE A 118 1.44 -8.23 -3.41
CA ILE A 118 2.28 -7.70 -2.35
C ILE A 118 3.73 -7.77 -2.79
N LEU A 119 4.39 -6.62 -2.80
CA LEU A 119 5.83 -6.49 -3.02
C LEU A 119 6.51 -6.25 -1.68
N VAL A 120 7.41 -7.12 -1.27
CA VAL A 120 8.25 -6.96 -0.08
C VAL A 120 9.62 -6.46 -0.51
N GLN A 121 10.08 -5.34 0.05
CA GLN A 121 11.37 -4.74 -0.28
C GLN A 121 12.24 -4.59 0.97
N ALA A 122 13.45 -5.14 0.90
CA ALA A 122 14.48 -4.95 1.93
C ALA A 122 15.21 -3.61 1.73
N LYS A 123 15.44 -2.87 2.82
CA LYS A 123 16.36 -1.70 2.86
C LYS A 123 17.64 -2.03 3.64
N LEU A 124 17.54 -2.99 4.55
CA LEU A 124 18.62 -3.68 5.24
C LEU A 124 18.47 -5.20 4.98
N PRO A 125 19.52 -6.03 5.21
CA PRO A 125 19.38 -7.48 5.09
C PRO A 125 18.20 -7.99 5.93
N LEU A 126 17.21 -8.57 5.26
CA LEU A 126 15.97 -9.03 5.86
C LEU A 126 15.92 -10.56 5.82
N ILE A 127 16.01 -11.18 6.97
CA ILE A 127 16.06 -12.64 7.11
C ILE A 127 14.63 -13.16 7.30
N ALA A 128 14.29 -14.23 6.59
CA ALA A 128 13.01 -14.91 6.66
C ALA A 128 11.82 -13.94 6.54
N PRO A 129 11.74 -13.15 5.44
CA PRO A 129 10.60 -12.26 5.25
C PRO A 129 9.30 -13.06 5.22
N GLY A 130 8.23 -12.48 5.72
CA GLY A 130 6.90 -13.07 5.66
C GLY A 130 5.81 -12.02 5.66
N ILE A 131 4.63 -12.41 5.19
CA ILE A 131 3.42 -11.59 5.17
C ILE A 131 2.30 -12.32 5.90
N ALA A 132 1.42 -11.56 6.54
CA ALA A 132 0.16 -12.04 7.06
C ALA A 132 -0.93 -11.02 6.74
N GLU A 133 -1.95 -11.43 6.00
CA GLU A 133 -3.05 -10.56 5.57
C GLU A 133 -4.40 -11.10 6.06
N GLU A 134 -5.18 -10.20 6.67
CA GLU A 134 -6.55 -10.50 7.04
C GLU A 134 -7.39 -10.73 5.79
N ILE A 135 -8.14 -11.81 5.78
CA ILE A 135 -9.04 -12.12 4.68
C ILE A 135 -10.47 -11.96 5.18
N PRO A 136 -11.28 -11.09 4.53
CA PRO A 136 -12.68 -10.90 4.90
C PRO A 136 -13.46 -12.21 4.96
N ALA A 137 -14.43 -12.28 5.88
CA ALA A 137 -15.26 -13.46 6.05
C ALA A 137 -16.03 -13.79 4.76
N GLY A 138 -16.09 -15.07 4.40
CA GLY A 138 -16.76 -15.50 3.17
C GLY A 138 -16.00 -15.21 1.87
N ALA A 139 -14.88 -14.48 1.91
CA ALA A 139 -14.04 -14.29 0.73
C ALA A 139 -13.26 -15.57 0.40
N VAL A 140 -13.16 -15.88 -0.89
CA VAL A 140 -12.37 -17.00 -1.41
C VAL A 140 -11.04 -16.46 -1.94
N VAL A 141 -9.94 -17.13 -1.59
CA VAL A 141 -8.59 -16.77 -2.02
C VAL A 141 -8.00 -17.87 -2.89
N GLU A 142 -7.43 -17.46 -4.02
CA GLU A 142 -6.60 -18.31 -4.88
C GLU A 142 -5.20 -17.70 -4.96
N VAL A 143 -4.17 -18.42 -4.52
CA VAL A 143 -2.79 -17.96 -4.71
C VAL A 143 -2.41 -18.12 -6.18
N VAL A 144 -1.98 -17.03 -6.80
CA VAL A 144 -1.66 -16.95 -8.24
C VAL A 144 -0.16 -17.15 -8.46
N ALA A 145 0.67 -16.54 -7.62
CA ALA A 145 2.12 -16.67 -7.68
C ALA A 145 2.72 -16.47 -6.28
N GLU A 146 3.34 -17.52 -5.75
CA GLU A 146 3.90 -17.53 -4.41
C GLU A 146 5.36 -17.04 -4.35
N GLY A 147 6.03 -16.91 -5.49
CA GLY A 147 7.40 -16.37 -5.56
C GLY A 147 8.41 -17.16 -4.71
N GLY A 148 8.21 -18.47 -4.55
CA GLY A 148 9.03 -19.34 -3.70
C GLY A 148 8.70 -19.30 -2.20
N ALA A 149 7.60 -18.65 -1.80
CA ALA A 149 7.13 -18.68 -0.42
C ALA A 149 6.52 -20.04 -0.06
N PHE A 150 6.70 -20.45 1.19
CA PHE A 150 5.76 -21.37 1.84
C PHE A 150 4.57 -20.57 2.33
N TRP A 151 3.36 -21.02 2.05
CA TRP A 151 2.16 -20.27 2.41
C TRP A 151 1.05 -21.18 2.94
N ARG A 152 0.13 -20.57 3.66
CA ARG A 152 -1.14 -21.20 4.07
C ARG A 152 -2.25 -20.16 4.10
N LYS A 153 -3.47 -20.65 3.91
CA LYS A 153 -4.69 -19.87 4.12
C LYS A 153 -5.51 -20.51 5.25
N ALA A 154 -5.68 -19.77 6.34
CA ALA A 154 -6.58 -20.11 7.45
C ALA A 154 -7.52 -18.91 7.68
N GLU A 155 -7.52 -18.30 8.87
CA GLU A 155 -8.16 -16.98 9.10
C GLU A 155 -7.44 -15.91 8.25
N LYS A 156 -6.11 -15.89 8.32
CA LYS A 156 -5.24 -15.04 7.52
C LYS A 156 -4.67 -15.79 6.31
N LEU A 157 -4.27 -15.04 5.30
CA LEU A 157 -3.35 -15.50 4.28
C LEU A 157 -1.92 -15.23 4.77
N GLU A 158 -1.14 -16.27 4.96
CA GLU A 158 0.23 -16.16 5.48
C GLU A 158 1.22 -16.74 4.47
N ALA A 159 2.33 -16.06 4.26
CA ALA A 159 3.43 -16.55 3.42
C ALA A 159 4.78 -16.20 4.05
N VAL A 160 5.77 -17.10 3.93
CA VAL A 160 7.12 -16.92 4.45
C VAL A 160 8.15 -17.43 3.45
N TRP A 161 9.22 -16.68 3.24
CA TRP A 161 10.33 -17.08 2.38
C TRP A 161 11.52 -17.55 3.23
N PRO A 162 12.08 -18.74 3.00
CA PRO A 162 13.20 -19.28 3.75
C PRO A 162 14.55 -18.74 3.25
N LEU A 163 14.68 -17.42 3.08
CA LEU A 163 15.85 -16.77 2.50
C LEU A 163 16.25 -15.49 3.24
N ILE A 164 17.43 -14.98 2.89
CA ILE A 164 17.87 -13.63 3.26
C ILE A 164 17.70 -12.73 2.04
N LEU A 165 16.94 -11.65 2.20
CA LEU A 165 16.72 -10.65 1.16
C LEU A 165 17.73 -9.52 1.35
N ASP A 166 18.61 -9.34 0.36
CA ASP A 166 19.60 -8.27 0.38
C ASP A 166 18.94 -6.88 0.19
N PRO A 167 19.57 -5.80 0.68
CA PRO A 167 19.09 -4.44 0.46
C PRO A 167 18.84 -4.13 -1.03
N GLY A 168 17.64 -3.61 -1.33
CA GLY A 168 17.21 -3.29 -2.68
C GLY A 168 16.57 -4.46 -3.43
N SER A 169 16.68 -5.70 -2.94
CA SER A 169 15.96 -6.84 -3.50
C SER A 169 14.47 -6.79 -3.16
N VAL A 170 13.66 -7.35 -4.05
CA VAL A 170 12.19 -7.36 -3.95
C VAL A 170 11.68 -8.80 -4.10
N LEU A 171 10.71 -9.17 -3.28
CA LEU A 171 9.90 -10.38 -3.43
C LEU A 171 8.48 -9.99 -3.82
N ALA A 172 7.82 -10.85 -4.60
CA ALA A 172 6.42 -10.66 -4.99
C ALA A 172 5.60 -11.88 -4.55
N PHE A 173 4.41 -11.61 -4.04
CA PHE A 173 3.38 -12.61 -3.76
C PHE A 173 2.05 -12.09 -4.28
N SER A 174 1.39 -12.88 -5.13
CA SER A 174 0.13 -12.49 -5.76
C SER A 174 -0.96 -13.53 -5.50
N TYR A 175 -2.16 -13.05 -5.21
CA TYR A 175 -3.34 -13.88 -5.03
C TYR A 175 -4.58 -13.17 -5.59
N ARG A 176 -5.58 -13.94 -5.98
CA ARG A 176 -6.92 -13.44 -6.30
C ARG A 176 -7.81 -13.58 -5.10
N ILE A 177 -8.67 -12.58 -4.91
CA ILE A 177 -9.74 -12.63 -3.93
C ILE A 177 -11.09 -12.43 -4.61
N TYR A 178 -12.03 -13.31 -4.27
CA TYR A 178 -13.42 -13.28 -4.71
C TYR A 178 -14.29 -12.94 -3.49
N SER A 179 -15.11 -11.90 -3.60
CA SER A 179 -16.05 -11.50 -2.56
C SER A 179 -17.44 -11.33 -3.14
N THR A 180 -18.46 -11.83 -2.43
CA THR A 180 -19.87 -11.67 -2.78
C THR A 180 -20.50 -10.62 -1.89
N GLY A 181 -20.53 -9.37 -2.34
CA GLY A 181 -21.34 -8.30 -1.74
C GLY A 181 -20.73 -7.59 -0.52
N GLU A 182 -19.65 -8.09 0.07
CA GLU A 182 -18.92 -7.35 1.12
C GLU A 182 -17.85 -6.42 0.53
N THR A 183 -17.79 -5.20 1.08
CA THR A 183 -16.70 -4.26 0.78
C THR A 183 -15.39 -4.85 1.28
N LEU A 184 -14.50 -5.18 0.35
CA LEU A 184 -13.15 -5.65 0.68
C LEU A 184 -12.39 -4.52 1.37
N ARG A 185 -12.02 -4.76 2.63
CA ARG A 185 -11.02 -3.98 3.35
C ARG A 185 -9.86 -4.89 3.67
N PHE A 186 -8.68 -4.38 3.39
CA PHE A 186 -7.46 -5.14 3.53
C PHE A 186 -6.59 -4.54 4.61
N SER A 187 -6.13 -5.40 5.50
CA SER A 187 -5.19 -5.08 6.56
C SER A 187 -4.23 -6.24 6.69
N GLY A 188 -2.94 -5.97 6.63
CA GLY A 188 -1.91 -6.99 6.73
C GLY A 188 -0.59 -6.41 7.16
N VAL A 189 0.31 -7.30 7.54
CA VAL A 189 1.65 -6.98 8.02
C VAL A 189 2.70 -7.70 7.19
N VAL A 190 3.86 -7.08 7.05
CA VAL A 190 5.11 -7.70 6.61
C VAL A 190 6.04 -7.82 7.82
N SER A 191 6.75 -8.93 7.93
CA SER A 191 7.66 -9.23 9.02
C SER A 191 8.94 -9.89 8.55
N GLY A 192 9.92 -9.95 9.44
CA GLY A 192 11.18 -10.67 9.26
C GLY A 192 12.17 -10.32 10.36
N TYR A 193 13.42 -10.76 10.23
CA TYR A 193 14.47 -10.45 11.19
C TYR A 193 15.50 -9.49 10.58
N VAL A 194 15.84 -8.44 11.31
CA VAL A 194 16.86 -7.44 10.95
C VAL A 194 17.78 -7.25 12.15
N GLY A 195 19.09 -7.42 11.97
CA GLY A 195 20.04 -7.32 13.07
C GLY A 195 19.78 -8.31 14.22
N GLY A 196 19.21 -9.48 13.92
CA GLY A 196 18.88 -10.50 14.92
C GLY A 196 17.58 -10.26 15.69
N GLN A 197 16.86 -9.16 15.44
CA GLN A 197 15.57 -8.87 16.07
C GLN A 197 14.42 -9.05 15.08
N ARG A 198 13.32 -9.65 15.53
CA ARG A 198 12.09 -9.71 14.74
C ARG A 198 11.48 -8.32 14.65
N ALA A 199 11.04 -7.95 13.46
CA ALA A 199 10.34 -6.72 13.16
C ALA A 199 9.07 -7.04 12.38
N GLU A 200 8.04 -6.23 12.59
CA GLU A 200 6.74 -6.35 11.91
C GLU A 200 6.18 -4.94 11.71
N ILE A 201 5.69 -4.64 10.51
CA ILE A 201 5.09 -3.36 10.14
C ILE A 201 3.89 -3.60 9.21
N PRO A 202 2.91 -2.68 9.16
CA PRO A 202 1.80 -2.78 8.21
C PRO A 202 2.26 -2.80 6.74
N ILE A 203 1.42 -3.36 5.87
CA ILE A 203 1.61 -3.32 4.41
C ILE A 203 1.01 -2.02 3.87
N ALA A 204 1.82 -1.21 3.19
CA ALA A 204 1.44 0.04 2.56
C ALA A 204 0.59 -0.18 1.30
N GLY A 205 0.01 0.88 0.73
CA GLY A 205 -0.74 0.85 -0.52
C GLY A 205 -2.27 0.91 -0.33
N GLN A 206 -3.00 0.38 -1.32
CA GLN A 206 -4.47 0.48 -1.36
C GLN A 206 -5.09 -0.24 -0.18
N LEU A 207 -6.10 0.33 0.49
CA LEU A 207 -6.78 -0.33 1.63
C LEU A 207 -8.09 -1.04 1.23
N GLN A 208 -8.58 -0.72 0.05
CA GLN A 208 -9.81 -1.22 -0.55
C GLN A 208 -9.66 -1.12 -2.08
N PRO A 209 -10.43 -1.89 -2.86
CA PRO A 209 -10.42 -1.77 -4.32
C PRO A 209 -10.90 -0.41 -4.84
#